data_AF-A0A7X9QEV1-F1
#
_entry.id   AF-A0A7X9QEV1-F1
#
_cell.length_a   1.000
_cell.length_b   1.000
_cell.length_c   1.000
_cell.angle_alpha   90.00
_cell.angle_beta   90.00
_cell.angle_gamma   90.00
#
_symmetry.space_group_name_H-M   'P 1'
#
loop_
_entity.id
_entity.type
_entity.pdbx_description
1 polymer ?
#
loop_
_entity_poly.entity_id
_entity_poly.type
_entity_poly.pdbx_seq_one_letter_code
_entity_poly.pdbx_strand_id
1 'polypeptide(L)'
;MPTTLTRIQVTETPPVAHALEIAQKEWPGVARSELITRLLTAGAQSVETARAERREARRRVLEETRGTIDYPPGYLEDLRKDWPE
;
A
#
# COMPACT_ATOMS: atom_id res chain seq x y z
N MET A 1 -26.80 -9.14 24.12
CA MET A 1 -25.32 -9.04 24.02
C MET A 1 -24.97 -7.96 23.00
N PRO A 2 -24.69 -6.71 23.42
CA PRO A 2 -24.09 -5.74 22.52
C PRO A 2 -22.63 -6.16 22.27
N THR A 3 -22.27 -6.43 21.03
CA THR A 3 -20.88 -6.70 20.65
C THR A 3 -20.10 -5.37 20.68
N THR A 4 -18.90 -5.36 21.28
CA THR A 4 -17.99 -4.20 21.30
C THR A 4 -17.37 -3.88 19.94
N LEU A 5 -17.49 -4.79 18.97
CA LEU A 5 -16.95 -4.62 17.63
C LEU A 5 -17.94 -3.87 16.74
N THR A 6 -17.42 -2.92 15.97
CA THR A 6 -18.18 -2.20 14.94
C THR A 6 -18.65 -3.17 13.86
N ARG A 7 -19.95 -3.17 13.59
CA ARG A 7 -20.52 -3.99 12.51
C ARG A 7 -20.24 -3.33 11.16
N ILE A 8 -19.64 -4.09 10.26
CA ILE A 8 -19.46 -3.70 8.86
C ILE A 8 -20.59 -4.36 8.06
N GLN A 9 -21.43 -3.54 7.41
CA GLN A 9 -22.44 -4.05 6.48
C GLN A 9 -21.83 -4.07 5.07
N VAL A 10 -21.99 -5.20 4.39
CA VAL A 10 -21.52 -5.36 3.01
C VAL A 10 -22.72 -5.77 2.17
N THR A 11 -23.02 -4.96 1.15
CA THR A 11 -24.01 -5.30 0.12
C THR A 11 -23.33 -6.17 -0.93
N GLU A 12 -23.95 -7.30 -1.26
CA GLU A 12 -23.49 -8.16 -2.33
C GLU A 12 -23.79 -7.53 -3.69
N THR A 13 -22.82 -6.75 -4.17
CA THR A 13 -22.79 -6.25 -5.54
C THR A 13 -22.18 -7.32 -6.46
N PRO A 14 -22.35 -7.23 -7.80
CA PRO A 14 -21.75 -8.20 -8.71
C PRO A 14 -20.23 -8.39 -8.54
N PRO A 15 -19.42 -7.35 -8.28
CA PRO A 15 -18.01 -7.52 -7.94
C PRO A 15 -17.76 -8.30 -6.64
N VAL A 16 -18.60 -8.08 -5.62
CA VAL A 16 -18.50 -8.81 -4.33
C VAL A 16 -18.87 -10.28 -4.53
N ALA A 17 -19.90 -10.58 -5.32
CA ALA A 17 -20.28 -11.95 -5.67
C ALA A 17 -19.12 -12.65 -6.39
N HIS A 18 -18.52 -12.00 -7.39
CA HIS A 18 -17.38 -12.54 -8.12
C HIS A 18 -16.16 -12.79 -7.21
N ALA A 19 -15.85 -11.84 -6.32
CA ALA A 19 -14.76 -12.02 -5.35
C ALA A 19 -15.01 -13.22 -4.42
N LEU A 20 -16.27 -13.45 -4.02
CA LEU A 20 -16.64 -14.60 -3.19
C LEU A 20 -16.60 -15.92 -3.96
N GLU A 21 -16.92 -15.94 -5.25
CA GLU A 21 -16.72 -17.12 -6.10
C GLU A 21 -15.24 -17.52 -6.19
N ILE A 22 -14.35 -16.54 -6.36
CA ILE A 22 -12.89 -16.77 -6.36
C ILE A 22 -12.47 -17.30 -4.99
N ALA A 23 -12.89 -16.65 -3.90
CA ALA A 23 -12.56 -17.06 -2.55
C ALA A 23 -13.08 -18.47 -2.22
N GLN A 24 -14.25 -18.86 -2.74
CA GLN A 24 -14.80 -20.19 -2.51
C GLN A 24 -14.00 -21.28 -3.22
N LYS A 25 -13.44 -20.97 -4.40
CA LYS A 25 -12.53 -21.89 -5.13
C LYS A 25 -11.19 -22.03 -4.42
N GLU A 26 -10.66 -20.93 -3.90
CA GLU A 26 -9.39 -20.90 -3.16
C GLU A 26 -9.51 -21.57 -1.78
N TRP A 27 -10.62 -21.34 -1.08
CA TRP A 27 -10.90 -21.86 0.25
C TRP A 27 -12.21 -22.66 0.26
N PRO A 28 -12.20 -23.90 -0.29
CA PRO A 28 -13.38 -24.73 -0.35
C PRO A 28 -13.86 -25.13 1.05
N GLY A 29 -15.18 -25.16 1.26
CA GLY A 29 -15.81 -25.59 2.51
C GLY A 29 -15.80 -24.56 3.65
N VAL A 30 -15.22 -23.38 3.43
CA VAL A 30 -15.22 -22.29 4.41
C VAL A 30 -16.54 -21.52 4.35
N ALA A 31 -17.05 -21.11 5.52
CA ALA A 31 -18.28 -20.33 5.62
C ALA A 31 -18.12 -18.95 4.96
N ARG A 32 -19.19 -18.46 4.33
CA ARG A 32 -19.18 -17.19 3.58
C ARG A 32 -18.70 -15.98 4.40
N SER A 33 -19.09 -15.88 5.66
CA SER A 33 -18.62 -14.81 6.55
C SER A 33 -17.10 -14.84 6.76
N GLU A 34 -16.52 -16.04 6.85
CA GLU A 34 -15.09 -16.21 7.00
C GLU A 34 -14.35 -15.94 5.68
N LEU A 35 -14.94 -16.28 4.53
CA LEU A 35 -14.40 -15.87 3.22
C LEU A 35 -14.31 -14.34 3.11
N ILE A 36 -15.33 -13.60 3.56
CA ILE A 36 -15.31 -12.13 3.59
C ILE A 36 -14.16 -11.63 4.47
N THR A 37 -13.98 -12.19 5.66
CA THR A 37 -12.86 -11.83 6.54
C THR A 37 -11.51 -12.10 5.88
N ARG A 38 -11.32 -13.29 5.28
CA ARG A 38 -10.06 -13.65 4.59
C ARG A 38 -9.76 -12.71 3.42
N LEU A 39 -10.75 -12.40 2.59
CA LEU A 39 -10.61 -11.45 1.49
C LEU A 39 -10.22 -10.06 1.98
N LEU A 40 -10.86 -9.56 3.04
CA LEU A 40 -10.52 -8.26 3.63
C LEU A 40 -9.07 -8.22 4.14
N THR A 41 -8.63 -9.28 4.84
CA THR A 41 -7.26 -9.35 5.36
C THR A 41 -6.22 -9.51 4.25
N ALA A 42 -6.52 -10.32 3.22
CA ALA A 42 -5.64 -10.49 2.06
C ALA A 42 -5.52 -9.19 1.24
N GLY A 43 -6.63 -8.46 1.08
CA GLY A 43 -6.65 -7.14 0.45
C GLY A 43 -5.78 -6.13 1.20
N ALA A 44 -5.85 -6.10 2.53
CA ALA A 44 -5.01 -5.24 3.35
C ALA A 44 -3.51 -5.55 3.16
N GLN A 45 -3.13 -6.83 3.21
CA GLN A 45 -1.74 -7.27 3.00
C GLN A 45 -1.22 -6.90 1.60
N SER A 46 -2.06 -7.03 0.57
CA SER A 46 -1.73 -6.62 -0.80
C SER A 46 -1.46 -5.11 -0.89
N VAL A 47 -2.30 -4.28 -0.26
CA VAL A 47 -2.10 -2.83 -0.22
C VAL A 47 -0.82 -2.45 0.53
N GLU A 48 -0.52 -3.11 1.65
CA GLU A 48 0.71 -2.89 2.42
C GLU A 48 1.96 -3.27 1.62
N THR A 49 1.93 -4.41 0.94
CA THR A 49 3.02 -4.89 0.08
C THR A 49 3.28 -3.92 -1.07
N ALA A 50 2.23 -3.52 -1.80
CA ALA A 50 2.33 -2.54 -2.88
C ALA A 50 2.83 -1.16 -2.41
N ARG A 51 2.58 -0.78 -1.15
CA ARG A 51 3.16 0.43 -0.55
C ARG A 51 4.64 0.24 -0.22
N ALA A 52 5.03 -0.92 0.31
CA ALA A 52 6.43 -1.23 0.60
C ALA A 52 7.27 -1.25 -0.68
N GLU A 53 6.80 -1.92 -1.73
CA GLU A 53 7.45 -1.97 -3.04
C GLU A 53 7.64 -0.58 -3.65
N ARG A 54 6.60 0.28 -3.61
CA ARG A 54 6.72 1.67 -4.09
C ARG A 54 7.76 2.47 -3.31
N ARG A 55 7.84 2.28 -1.98
CA ARG A 55 8.86 2.95 -1.16
C ARG A 55 10.25 2.47 -1.52
N GLU A 56 10.41 1.17 -1.72
CA GLU A 56 11.71 0.59 -2.06
C GLU A 56 12.17 0.99 -3.46
N ALA A 57 11.27 0.99 -4.45
CA ALA A 57 11.56 1.50 -5.79
C ALA A 57 12.00 2.97 -5.74
N ARG A 58 11.31 3.81 -4.96
CA ARG A 58 11.71 5.21 -4.76
C ARG A 58 13.08 5.32 -4.10
N ARG A 59 13.36 4.52 -3.06
CA ARG A 59 14.65 4.52 -2.37
C ARG A 59 15.78 4.11 -3.32
N ARG A 60 15.56 3.09 -4.14
CA ARG A 60 16.53 2.63 -5.13
C ARG A 60 16.90 3.73 -6.12
N VAL A 61 15.91 4.45 -6.67
CA VAL A 61 16.17 5.58 -7.57
C VAL A 61 16.96 6.68 -6.86
N LEU A 62 16.66 6.99 -5.60
CA LEU A 62 17.42 7.99 -4.83
C LEU A 62 18.87 7.55 -4.59
N GLU A 63 19.12 6.27 -4.30
CA GLU A 63 20.48 5.75 -4.14
C GLU A 63 21.25 5.71 -5.46
N GLU A 64 20.60 5.34 -6.57
CA GLU A 64 21.21 5.33 -7.92
C GLU A 64 21.53 6.74 -8.44
N THR A 65 20.74 7.75 -8.04
CA THR A 65 20.97 9.15 -8.41
C THR A 65 21.86 9.90 -7.42
N ARG A 66 22.23 9.26 -6.29
CA ARG A 66 23.04 9.89 -5.25
C ARG A 66 24.45 10.16 -5.74
N GLY A 67 24.85 11.43 -5.72
CA GLY A 67 26.19 11.83 -6.13
C GLY A 67 26.43 11.77 -7.64
N THR A 68 25.39 11.56 -8.46
CA THR A 68 25.48 11.62 -9.93
C THR A 68 25.65 13.05 -10.44
N ILE A 69 25.28 14.05 -9.63
CA ILE A 69 25.49 15.46 -9.96
C ILE A 69 26.85 15.88 -9.39
N ASP A 70 27.78 16.21 -10.29
CA ASP A 70 29.04 16.84 -9.95
C ASP A 70 28.82 18.34 -9.79
N TYR A 71 28.88 18.82 -8.54
CA TYR A 71 28.71 20.24 -8.23
C TYR A 71 30.06 20.95 -8.34
N PRO A 72 30.13 22.09 -9.03
CA PRO A 72 31.38 22.82 -9.14
C PRO A 72 31.85 23.34 -7.76
N PRO A 73 33.17 23.52 -7.57
CA PRO A 73 33.70 24.11 -6.35
C PRO A 73 33.06 25.46 -6.04
N GLY A 74 32.68 25.71 -4.77
CA GLY A 74 32.08 26.99 -4.35
C GLY A 74 30.57 27.13 -4.62
N TYR A 75 29.95 26.15 -5.29
CA TYR A 75 28.53 26.20 -5.65
C TYR A 75 27.58 26.40 -4.46
N LEU A 76 27.90 25.78 -3.31
CA LEU A 76 27.09 25.86 -2.11
C LEU A 76 27.15 27.26 -1.47
N GLU A 77 28.33 27.88 -1.46
CA GLU A 77 28.56 29.23 -0.96
C GLU A 77 27.85 30.27 -1.82
N ASP A 78 27.84 30.08 -3.15
CA ASP A 78 27.12 30.97 -4.06
C ASP A 78 25.61 30.84 -3.89
N LEU A 79 25.07 29.61 -3.79
CA LEU A 79 23.64 29.37 -3.59
C LEU A 79 23.11 30.01 -2.29
N ARG A 80 23.92 30.00 -1.22
CA ARG A 80 23.54 30.57 0.08
C ARG A 80 23.45 32.09 0.09
N LYS A 81 24.16 32.78 -0.81
CA LYS A 81 24.10 34.25 -0.92
C LYS A 81 22.73 34.74 -1.40
N ASP A 82 22.02 33.91 -2.17
CA ASP A 82 20.72 34.24 -2.75
C ASP A 82 19.54 33.99 -1.80
N TRP A 83 19.78 33.41 -0.62
CA TRP A 83 18.76 33.16 0.39
C TRP A 83 18.97 34.06 1.61
N PRO A 84 18.24 35.18 1.75
CA PRO A 84 18.25 35.95 2.99
C PRO A 84 17.60 35.13 4.12
N GLU A 85 18.09 35.33 5.35
CA GLU A 85 17.73 34.58 6.58
C GLU A 85 16.22 34.45 6.84
#